data_AF-A0A2A2G2G1-F1
#
_entry.id   AF-A0A2A2G2G1-F1
#
_cell.length_a   1.000
_cell.length_b   1.000
_cell.length_c   1.000
_cell.angle_alpha   90.00
_cell.angle_beta   90.00
_cell.angle_gamma   90.00
#
_symmetry.space_group_name_H-M   'P 1'
#
loop_
_entity.id
_entity.type
_entity.pdbx_description
1 polymer ?
#
loop_
_entity_poly.entity_id
_entity_poly.type
_entity_poly.pdbx_seq_one_letter_code
_entity_poly.pdbx_strand_id
1 'polypeptide(L)'
;MEHRVRLSEVRGVEGLRNHDRASLAPLFAELQAAVLIHDDTEKKRLTIGGLLDIAEVDYRDELSGDLVISWYFSRMFTRAAAASNHWAILDRQTVFHLGSKYSLLLFQHIASLAKLDQVAIKTFTVAELRSVLGVEPGKLERFSHFNSRAIQPAIAEINQLSRLTLTATPRKVGRTVASI
;
A
#
# COMPACT_ATOMS: atom_id res chain seq x y z
N MET A 1 -10.88 17.26 -10.67
CA MET A 1 -9.76 18.22 -10.58
C MET A 1 -8.57 17.55 -11.22
N GLU A 2 -7.83 18.27 -12.06
CA GLU A 2 -6.58 17.77 -12.60
C GLU A 2 -5.50 17.80 -11.51
N HIS A 3 -4.74 16.73 -11.42
CA HIS A 3 -3.51 16.67 -10.64
C HIS A 3 -2.33 16.63 -11.60
N ARG A 4 -1.24 17.30 -11.26
CA ARG A 4 -0.03 17.33 -12.09
C ARG A 4 1.23 17.30 -11.24
N VAL A 5 2.28 16.70 -11.77
CA VAL A 5 3.62 16.70 -11.17
C VAL A 5 4.68 16.65 -12.26
N ARG A 6 5.78 17.38 -12.06
CA ARG A 6 6.94 17.28 -12.96
C ARG A 6 7.76 16.05 -12.62
N LEU A 7 8.38 15.42 -13.62
CA LEU A 7 9.27 14.29 -13.38
C LEU A 7 10.48 14.69 -12.51
N SER A 8 10.97 15.92 -12.65
CA SER A 8 12.03 16.46 -11.80
C SER A 8 11.63 16.50 -10.32
N GLU A 9 10.37 16.82 -10.01
CA GLU A 9 9.83 16.78 -8.65
C GLU A 9 9.75 15.34 -8.12
N VAL A 10 9.27 14.39 -8.94
CA VAL A 10 9.22 12.97 -8.59
C VAL A 10 10.62 12.41 -8.31
N ARG A 11 11.60 12.75 -9.16
CA ARG A 11 13.01 12.36 -9.00
C ARG A 11 13.67 12.99 -7.78
N GLY A 12 13.19 14.14 -7.32
CA GLY A 12 13.66 14.80 -6.11
C GLY A 12 13.15 14.16 -4.82
N VAL A 13 12.25 13.17 -4.89
CA VAL A 13 11.75 12.46 -3.72
C VAL A 13 12.72 11.36 -3.32
N GLU A 14 13.36 11.54 -2.17
CA GLU A 14 14.22 10.52 -1.56
C GLU A 14 13.45 9.21 -1.31
N GLY A 15 14.08 8.07 -1.64
CA GLY A 15 13.50 6.73 -1.56
C GLY A 15 12.80 6.26 -2.85
N LEU A 16 12.36 7.17 -3.72
CA LEU A 16 11.79 6.77 -5.00
C LEU A 16 12.88 6.39 -6.02
N ARG A 17 12.54 5.44 -6.90
CA ARG A 17 13.38 5.11 -8.05
C ARG A 17 13.49 6.32 -8.97
N ASN A 18 14.65 6.48 -9.62
CA ASN A 18 14.84 7.47 -10.67
C ASN A 18 14.03 7.07 -11.92
N HIS A 19 12.79 7.53 -11.98
CA HIS A 19 11.84 7.19 -13.03
C HIS A 19 12.12 7.93 -14.35
N ASP A 20 11.70 7.32 -15.44
CA ASP A 20 11.60 7.88 -16.80
C ASP A 20 10.25 7.51 -17.44
N ARG A 21 9.99 7.99 -18.65
CA ARG A 21 8.75 7.70 -19.38
C ARG A 21 8.49 6.19 -19.54
N ALA A 22 9.53 5.41 -19.84
CA ALA A 22 9.42 3.97 -20.04
C ALA A 22 9.03 3.22 -18.77
N SER A 23 9.49 3.68 -17.60
CA SER A 23 9.15 3.13 -16.30
C SER A 23 7.80 3.62 -15.76
N LEU A 24 7.35 4.82 -16.13
CA LEU A 24 6.10 5.41 -15.63
C LEU A 24 4.87 4.91 -16.37
N ALA A 25 4.96 4.74 -17.70
CA ALA A 25 3.85 4.26 -18.50
C ALA A 25 3.22 2.95 -17.95
N PRO A 26 3.99 1.89 -17.63
CA PRO A 26 3.40 0.67 -17.06
C PRO A 26 2.79 0.90 -15.68
N LEU A 27 3.37 1.77 -14.83
CA LEU A 27 2.84 2.06 -13.50
C LEU A 27 1.46 2.74 -13.58
N PHE A 28 1.30 3.73 -14.45
CA PHE A 28 0.00 4.38 -14.66
C PHE A 28 -1.01 3.46 -15.35
N ALA A 29 -0.55 2.57 -16.24
CA ALA A 29 -1.41 1.54 -16.81
C ALA A 29 -1.94 0.57 -15.74
N GLU A 30 -1.09 0.15 -14.80
CA GLU A 30 -1.50 -0.67 -13.65
C GLU A 30 -2.51 0.06 -12.77
N LEU A 31 -2.29 1.35 -12.46
CA LEU A 31 -3.23 2.17 -11.69
C LEU A 31 -4.56 2.37 -12.41
N GLN A 32 -4.55 2.50 -13.74
CA GLN A 32 -5.75 2.61 -14.56
C GLN A 32 -6.52 1.28 -14.61
N ALA A 33 -5.82 0.15 -14.65
CA ALA A 33 -6.42 -1.18 -14.69
C ALA A 33 -7.00 -1.62 -13.33
N ALA A 34 -6.63 -0.96 -12.24
CA ALA A 34 -7.11 -1.29 -10.90
C ALA A 34 -8.63 -1.06 -10.77
N VAL A 35 -9.37 -2.14 -10.45
CA VAL A 35 -10.82 -2.10 -10.23
C VAL A 35 -11.11 -1.99 -8.73
N LEU A 36 -11.83 -0.95 -8.36
CA LEU A 36 -12.39 -0.73 -7.04
C LEU A 36 -13.85 -1.20 -7.03
N ILE A 37 -14.17 -2.06 -6.06
CA ILE A 37 -15.52 -2.57 -5.84
C ILE A 37 -15.94 -2.18 -4.43
N HIS A 38 -17.12 -1.56 -4.33
CA HIS A 38 -17.74 -1.23 -3.05
C HIS A 38 -19.18 -1.71 -3.05
N ASP A 39 -19.50 -2.61 -2.11
CA ASP A 39 -20.85 -3.09 -1.87
C ASP A 39 -21.42 -2.44 -0.61
N ASP A 40 -22.37 -1.51 -0.82
CA ASP A 40 -23.16 -0.90 0.25
C ASP A 40 -24.39 -1.80 0.49
N THR A 41 -24.26 -2.74 1.42
CA THR A 41 -25.28 -3.75 1.70
C THR A 41 -26.54 -3.15 2.33
N GLU A 42 -26.42 -2.03 3.06
CA GLU A 42 -27.55 -1.30 3.63
C GLU A 42 -28.38 -0.63 2.53
N LYS A 43 -27.73 0.05 1.58
CA LYS A 43 -28.39 0.68 0.43
C LYS A 43 -28.65 -0.30 -0.72
N LYS A 44 -28.26 -1.57 -0.56
CA LYS A 44 -28.31 -2.64 -1.59
C LYS A 44 -27.74 -2.16 -2.92
N ARG A 45 -26.53 -1.60 -2.88
CA ARG A 45 -25.89 -0.97 -4.04
C ARG A 45 -24.45 -1.43 -4.21
N LEU A 46 -24.20 -2.12 -5.32
CA LEU A 46 -22.86 -2.43 -5.79
C LEU A 46 -22.34 -1.29 -6.69
N THR A 47 -21.18 -0.75 -6.35
CA THR A 47 -20.47 0.25 -7.15
C THR A 47 -19.15 -0.33 -7.63
N ILE A 48 -18.89 -0.22 -8.93
CA ILE A 48 -17.67 -0.70 -9.59
C ILE A 48 -17.06 0.46 -10.36
N GLY A 49 -15.78 0.71 -10.20
CA GLY A 49 -15.07 1.77 -10.92
C GLY A 49 -13.55 1.66 -10.78
N GLY A 50 -12.80 2.56 -11.40
CA GLY A 50 -11.34 2.60 -11.31
C GLY A 50 -10.80 3.55 -10.24
N LEU A 51 -9.48 3.58 -10.06
CA LEU A 51 -8.80 4.63 -9.29
C LEU A 51 -8.65 5.91 -10.11
N LEU A 52 -8.09 5.77 -11.30
CA LEU A 52 -7.86 6.85 -12.25
C LEU A 52 -8.98 6.89 -13.28
N ASP A 53 -9.30 8.09 -13.76
CA ASP A 53 -10.16 8.30 -14.93
C ASP A 53 -9.30 8.31 -16.20
N ILE A 54 -8.32 9.21 -16.22
CA ILE A 54 -7.29 9.33 -17.24
C ILE A 54 -5.97 9.74 -16.58
N ALA A 55 -4.85 9.26 -17.14
CA ALA A 55 -3.51 9.73 -16.86
C ALA A 55 -2.78 10.00 -18.17
N GLU A 56 -2.06 11.12 -18.22
CA GLU A 56 -1.31 11.57 -19.38
C GLU A 56 0.14 11.83 -18.98
N VAL A 57 1.06 11.45 -19.86
CA VAL A 57 2.48 11.78 -19.73
C VAL A 57 2.84 12.66 -20.92
N ASP A 58 2.99 13.95 -20.65
CA ASP A 58 3.41 14.93 -21.64
C ASP A 58 4.93 14.91 -21.77
N TYR A 59 5.39 14.49 -22.95
CA TYR A 59 6.80 14.31 -23.30
C TYR A 59 7.30 15.33 -24.34
N ARG A 60 6.55 16.41 -24.59
CA ARG A 60 6.96 17.46 -25.54
C ARG A 60 8.35 18.04 -25.23
N ASP A 61 8.68 18.14 -23.94
CA ASP A 61 9.92 18.71 -23.41
C ASP A 61 10.90 17.63 -22.88
N GLU A 62 10.81 16.39 -23.38
CA GLU A 62 11.65 15.26 -22.94
C GLU A 62 13.14 15.52 -23.15
N LEU A 63 13.52 16.23 -24.22
CA LEU A 63 14.91 16.62 -24.51
C LEU A 63 15.47 17.65 -23.52
N SER A 64 14.62 18.50 -22.95
CA SER A 64 14.96 19.41 -21.84
C SER A 64 14.82 18.78 -20.46
N GLY A 65 14.39 17.51 -20.38
CA GLY A 65 14.31 16.72 -19.15
C GLY A 65 13.07 16.97 -18.29
N ASP A 66 12.06 17.65 -18.82
CA ASP A 66 10.91 18.14 -18.05
C ASP A 66 9.60 17.50 -18.54
N LEU A 67 9.46 16.20 -18.27
CA LEU A 67 8.22 15.46 -18.49
C LEU A 67 7.17 15.89 -17.45
N VAL A 68 5.93 16.14 -17.89
CA VAL A 68 4.81 16.45 -16.99
C VAL A 68 3.84 15.28 -16.97
N ILE A 69 3.50 14.83 -15.77
CA ILE A 69 2.53 13.76 -15.56
C ILE A 69 1.26 14.42 -15.02
N SER A 70 0.13 14.21 -15.68
CA SER A 70 -1.18 14.68 -15.21
C SER A 70 -2.16 13.52 -15.08
N TRP A 71 -3.11 13.63 -14.14
CA TRP A 71 -4.16 12.64 -13.98
C TRP A 71 -5.41 13.23 -13.36
N TYR A 72 -6.53 12.54 -13.60
CA TYR A 72 -7.80 12.78 -12.92
C TYR A 72 -8.15 11.53 -12.12
N PHE A 73 -8.50 11.70 -10.85
CA PHE A 73 -9.11 10.62 -10.09
C PHE A 73 -10.53 10.35 -10.59
N SER A 74 -10.91 9.08 -10.60
CA SER A 74 -12.25 8.68 -11.02
C SER A 74 -13.33 9.20 -10.05
N ARG A 75 -14.57 9.23 -10.54
CA ARG A 75 -15.74 9.51 -9.69
C ARG A 75 -15.91 8.51 -8.55
N MET A 76 -15.46 7.27 -8.75
CA MET A 76 -15.49 6.23 -7.72
C MET A 76 -14.54 6.59 -6.57
N PHE A 77 -13.27 6.86 -6.89
CA PHE A 77 -12.27 7.22 -5.88
C PHE A 77 -12.61 8.53 -5.16
N THR A 78 -12.99 9.57 -5.90
CA THR A 78 -13.30 10.87 -5.30
C THR A 78 -14.47 10.80 -4.31
N ARG A 79 -15.52 10.02 -4.61
CA ARG A 79 -16.62 9.75 -3.68
C ARG A 79 -16.16 8.97 -2.45
N ALA A 80 -15.37 7.91 -2.66
CA ALA A 80 -14.85 7.10 -1.57
C ALA A 80 -13.95 7.92 -0.64
N ALA A 81 -13.04 8.72 -1.20
CA ALA A 81 -12.15 9.61 -0.44
C ALA A 81 -12.93 10.66 0.36
N ALA A 82 -13.96 11.27 -0.23
CA ALA A 82 -14.79 12.27 0.45
C ALA A 82 -15.65 11.68 1.59
N ALA A 83 -16.09 10.42 1.45
CA ALA A 83 -16.87 9.73 2.47
C ALA A 83 -16.01 8.96 3.48
N SER A 84 -14.70 8.85 3.25
CA SER A 84 -13.80 8.04 4.06
C SER A 84 -13.57 8.67 5.43
N ASN A 85 -13.93 7.93 6.49
CA ASN A 85 -13.46 8.20 7.84
C ASN A 85 -12.22 7.36 8.20
N HIS A 86 -11.63 6.67 7.21
CA HIS A 86 -10.41 5.91 7.39
C HIS A 86 -9.23 6.87 7.42
N TRP A 87 -8.68 7.09 8.61
CA TRP A 87 -7.47 7.86 8.83
C TRP A 87 -6.31 6.89 9.02
N ALA A 88 -5.29 7.01 8.17
CA ALA A 88 -3.96 6.48 8.45
C ALA A 88 -3.00 7.59 8.09
N ILE A 89 -2.30 8.14 9.08
CA ILE A 89 -1.22 9.09 8.80
C ILE A 89 -0.01 8.22 8.51
N LEU A 90 0.30 8.08 7.22
CA LEU A 90 1.50 7.38 6.78
C LEU A 90 2.64 8.39 6.72
N ASP A 91 3.72 8.09 7.42
CA ASP A 91 4.97 8.84 7.25
C ASP A 91 5.49 8.62 5.83
N ARG A 92 5.47 9.69 5.04
CA ARG A 92 5.80 9.65 3.61
C ARG A 92 7.22 9.12 3.38
N GLN A 93 8.17 9.53 4.22
CA GLN A 93 9.56 9.09 4.11
C GLN A 93 9.67 7.59 4.32
N THR A 94 9.08 7.06 5.39
CA THR A 94 9.03 5.62 5.64
C THR A 94 8.45 4.87 4.45
N VAL A 95 7.27 5.27 3.95
CA VAL A 95 6.59 4.58 2.84
C VAL A 95 7.45 4.51 1.59
N PHE A 96 8.18 5.58 1.24
CA PHE A 96 9.03 5.58 0.06
C PHE A 96 10.32 4.77 0.20
N HIS A 97 10.75 4.44 1.42
CA HIS A 97 11.95 3.63 1.65
C HIS A 97 11.64 2.13 1.85
N LEU A 98 10.40 1.76 2.15
CA LEU A 98 10.00 0.35 2.25
C LEU A 98 10.06 -0.32 0.87
N GLY A 99 10.95 -1.30 0.71
CA GLY A 99 11.15 -2.03 -0.56
C GLY A 99 10.28 -3.28 -0.70
N SER A 100 9.76 -3.84 0.39
CA SER A 100 8.91 -5.03 0.37
C SER A 100 7.42 -4.70 0.44
N LYS A 101 6.63 -5.34 -0.44
CA LYS A 101 5.15 -5.32 -0.39
C LYS A 101 4.62 -5.67 1.01
N TYR A 102 5.23 -6.66 1.67
CA TYR A 102 4.80 -7.08 3.00
C TYR A 102 5.06 -6.01 4.05
N SER A 103 6.19 -5.32 3.96
CA SER A 103 6.52 -4.22 4.88
C SER A 103 5.58 -3.05 4.70
N LEU A 104 5.30 -2.67 3.45
CA LEU A 104 4.36 -1.59 3.15
C LEU A 104 2.95 -1.89 3.71
N LEU A 105 2.42 -3.08 3.44
CA LEU A 105 1.09 -3.48 3.90
C LEU A 105 1.02 -3.61 5.43
N LEU A 106 2.06 -4.17 6.06
CA LEU A 106 2.13 -4.25 7.52
C LEU A 106 2.21 -2.85 8.14
N PHE A 107 3.08 -1.99 7.63
CA PHE A 107 3.23 -0.63 8.09
C PHE A 107 1.92 0.15 7.97
N GLN A 108 1.25 0.06 6.82
CA GLN A 108 -0.04 0.68 6.60
C GLN A 108 -1.08 0.19 7.61
N HIS A 109 -1.16 -1.13 7.83
CA HIS A 109 -2.08 -1.70 8.79
C HIS A 109 -1.81 -1.18 10.21
N ILE A 110 -0.57 -1.24 10.68
CA ILE A 110 -0.20 -0.77 12.02
C ILE A 110 -0.43 0.75 12.16
N ALA A 111 -0.07 1.55 11.16
CA ALA A 111 -0.28 2.99 11.17
C ALA A 111 -1.78 3.36 11.21
N SER A 112 -2.65 2.55 10.59
CA SER A 112 -4.10 2.71 10.70
C SER A 112 -4.65 2.44 12.12
N LEU A 113 -3.90 1.69 12.94
CA LEU A 113 -4.23 1.43 14.35
C LEU A 113 -3.70 2.54 15.28
N ALA A 114 -2.78 3.39 14.83
CA ALA A 114 -1.93 4.18 15.73
C ALA A 114 -2.61 5.40 16.43
N LYS A 115 -3.78 5.90 16.00
CA LYS A 115 -4.61 6.80 16.84
C LYS A 115 -5.71 6.07 17.63
N LEU A 116 -5.69 4.74 17.67
CA LEU A 116 -6.35 4.03 18.76
C LEU A 116 -5.34 4.04 19.90
N ASP A 117 -5.37 5.08 20.73
CA ASP A 117 -4.36 5.48 21.75
C ASP A 117 -3.91 4.38 22.76
N GLN A 118 -4.28 3.11 22.57
CA GLN A 118 -4.08 2.03 23.52
C GLN A 118 -3.68 0.68 22.89
N VAL A 119 -3.48 0.57 21.57
CA VAL A 119 -3.15 -0.74 20.95
C VAL A 119 -1.64 -0.96 20.90
N ALA A 120 -1.04 -1.27 22.05
CA ALA A 120 0.36 -1.72 22.13
C ALA A 120 0.54 -3.17 21.66
N ILE A 121 -0.53 -3.97 21.67
CA ILE A 121 -0.53 -5.38 21.31
C ILE A 121 -1.77 -5.68 20.47
N LYS A 122 -1.58 -6.37 19.35
CA LYS A 122 -2.66 -6.91 18.51
C LYS A 122 -2.33 -8.36 18.17
N THR A 123 -3.30 -9.24 18.42
CA THR A 123 -3.21 -10.65 18.02
C THR A 123 -3.89 -10.83 16.68
N PHE A 124 -3.25 -11.55 15.77
CA PHE A 124 -3.84 -11.99 14.50
C PHE A 124 -3.83 -13.51 14.43
N THR A 125 -4.92 -14.10 13.93
CA THR A 125 -4.83 -15.46 13.39
C THR A 125 -3.87 -15.47 12.20
N VAL A 126 -3.28 -16.63 11.89
CA VAL A 126 -2.39 -16.75 10.73
C VAL A 126 -3.11 -16.40 9.43
N ALA A 127 -4.41 -16.71 9.33
CA ALA A 127 -5.22 -16.38 8.15
C ALA A 127 -5.44 -14.86 8.00
N GLU A 128 -5.80 -14.17 9.09
CA GLU A 128 -5.95 -12.71 9.10
C GLU A 128 -4.64 -12.02 8.72
N LEU A 129 -3.50 -12.43 9.30
CA LEU A 129 -2.23 -11.80 8.98
C LEU A 129 -1.81 -12.02 7.52
N ARG A 130 -2.15 -13.17 6.92
CA ARG A 130 -1.96 -13.38 5.47
C ARG A 130 -2.80 -12.43 4.63
N SER A 131 -4.04 -12.20 5.03
CA SER A 131 -4.92 -11.23 4.37
C SER A 131 -4.36 -9.81 4.48
N VAL A 132 -3.94 -9.39 5.68
CA VAL A 132 -3.29 -8.10 5.92
C VAL A 132 -2.06 -7.92 5.04
N LEU A 133 -1.21 -8.94 4.94
CA LEU A 133 0.01 -8.91 4.13
C LEU A 133 -0.24 -9.15 2.63
N GLY A 134 -1.50 -9.27 2.19
CA GLY A 134 -1.84 -9.48 0.78
C GLY A 134 -1.18 -10.74 0.19
N VAL A 135 -1.08 -11.81 0.97
CA VAL A 135 -0.57 -13.11 0.52
C VAL A 135 -1.62 -13.76 -0.38
N GLU A 136 -1.22 -14.05 -1.61
CA GLU A 136 -2.11 -14.71 -2.59
C GLU A 136 -2.44 -16.16 -2.16
N PRO A 137 -3.64 -16.67 -2.53
CA PRO A 137 -3.98 -18.07 -2.35
C PRO A 137 -2.90 -19.01 -2.90
N GLY A 138 -2.54 -20.04 -2.14
CA GLY A 138 -1.49 -21.00 -2.50
C GLY A 138 -0.04 -20.52 -2.28
N LYS A 139 0.18 -19.28 -1.82
CA LYS A 139 1.51 -18.78 -1.45
C LYS A 139 1.71 -18.82 0.06
N LEU A 140 2.96 -19.09 0.48
CA LEU A 140 3.39 -19.08 1.88
C LEU A 140 2.48 -19.90 2.82
N GLU A 141 1.97 -21.04 2.34
CA GLU A 141 1.01 -21.88 3.06
C GLU A 141 1.54 -22.42 4.39
N ARG A 142 2.83 -22.80 4.41
CA ARG A 142 3.50 -23.21 5.63
C ARG A 142 3.84 -21.98 6.48
N PHE A 143 3.46 -22.02 7.76
CA PHE A 143 3.77 -20.94 8.69
C PHE A 143 5.26 -20.60 8.73
N SER A 144 6.15 -21.61 8.67
CA SER A 144 7.60 -21.38 8.66
C SER A 144 8.05 -20.50 7.49
N HIS A 145 7.49 -20.71 6.29
CA HIS A 145 7.79 -19.89 5.11
C HIS A 145 7.19 -18.50 5.23
N PHE A 146 5.95 -18.41 5.73
CA PHE A 146 5.29 -17.13 5.96
C PHE A 146 6.07 -16.27 6.96
N ASN A 147 6.51 -16.87 8.06
CA ASN A 147 7.29 -16.20 9.09
C ASN A 147 8.66 -15.74 8.58
N SER A 148 9.42 -16.62 7.91
CA SER A 148 10.78 -16.28 7.47
C SER A 148 10.86 -15.38 6.24
N ARG A 149 9.84 -15.40 5.36
CA ARG A 149 9.87 -14.65 4.09
C ARG A 149 9.00 -13.40 4.07
N ALA A 150 8.02 -13.29 4.96
CA ALA A 150 7.12 -12.14 5.01
C ALA A 150 7.18 -11.42 6.34
N ILE A 151 6.84 -12.10 7.45
CA ILE A 151 6.65 -11.44 8.75
C ILE A 151 7.96 -10.86 9.30
N GLN A 152 8.99 -11.70 9.45
CA GLN A 152 10.26 -11.25 10.05
C GLN A 152 10.99 -10.23 9.18
N PRO A 153 11.11 -10.41 7.84
CA PRO A 153 11.67 -9.36 6.98
C PRO A 153 10.91 -8.04 7.05
N ALA A 154 9.57 -8.10 7.07
CA ALA A 154 8.74 -6.89 7.16
C ALA A 154 8.94 -6.14 8.47
N ILE A 155 8.97 -6.87 9.59
CA ILE A 155 9.23 -6.28 10.92
C ILE A 155 10.63 -5.67 10.97
N ALA A 156 11.64 -6.37 10.46
CA ALA A 156 13.01 -5.88 10.45
C ALA A 156 13.14 -4.59 9.63
N GLU A 157 12.58 -4.55 8.42
CA GLU A 157 12.61 -3.37 7.56
C GLU A 157 11.85 -2.18 8.17
N ILE A 158 10.67 -2.41 8.76
CA ILE A 158 9.90 -1.36 9.44
C ILE A 158 10.66 -0.82 10.66
N ASN A 159 11.25 -1.69 11.48
CA ASN A 159 12.02 -1.27 12.65
C ASN A 159 13.27 -0.47 12.25
N GLN A 160 13.82 -0.73 11.08
CA GLN A 160 14.98 -0.01 10.55
C GLN A 160 14.60 1.35 9.94
N LEU A 161 13.51 1.42 9.19
CA LEU A 161 13.19 2.56 8.33
C LEU A 161 12.09 3.48 8.88
N SER A 162 11.48 3.12 10.01
CA SER A 162 10.39 3.89 10.63
C SER A 162 10.66 4.20 12.10
N ARG A 163 9.75 4.96 12.72
CA ARG A 163 9.76 5.21 14.17
C ARG A 163 9.08 4.13 14.99
N LEU A 164 8.56 3.08 14.35
CA LEU A 164 7.88 1.98 15.04
C LEU A 164 8.90 0.97 15.56
N THR A 165 8.54 0.29 16.65
CA THR A 165 9.28 -0.87 17.15
C THR A 165 8.29 -2.03 17.29
N LEU A 166 8.36 -2.95 16.33
CA LEU A 166 7.49 -4.10 16.22
C LEU A 166 8.21 -5.37 16.66
N THR A 167 7.47 -6.24 17.34
CA THR A 167 7.88 -7.60 17.67
C THR A 167 6.72 -8.55 17.42
N ALA A 168 6.99 -9.74 16.90
CA ALA A 168 5.99 -10.77 16.66
C ALA A 168 6.29 -12.03 17.47
N THR A 169 5.28 -12.54 18.19
CA THR A 169 5.43 -13.74 19.04
C THR A 169 4.43 -14.82 18.61
N PRO A 170 4.89 -15.89 17.93
CA PRO A 170 4.01 -16.98 17.54
C PRO A 170 3.37 -17.69 18.75
N ARG A 171 2.04 -17.84 18.74
CA ARG A 171 1.28 -18.63 19.73
C ARG A 171 0.86 -19.97 19.13
N LYS A 172 1.29 -21.05 19.79
CA LYS A 172 1.00 -22.43 19.37
C LYS A 172 -0.24 -22.99 20.04
N VAL A 173 -1.00 -23.77 19.28
CA VAL A 173 -2.03 -24.70 19.77
C VAL A 173 -1.60 -26.10 19.33
N GLY A 174 -1.14 -26.91 20.28
CA GLY A 174 -0.47 -28.18 19.98
C GLY A 174 0.79 -27.97 19.15
N ARG A 175 0.87 -28.61 17.98
CA ARG A 175 2.03 -28.53 17.05
C ARG A 175 1.93 -27.39 16.04
N THR A 176 0.81 -26.66 16.00
CA THR A 176 0.51 -25.67 14.98
C THR A 176 0.54 -24.26 15.57
N VAL A 177 1.05 -23.29 14.83
CA VAL A 177 0.91 -21.87 15.20
C VAL A 177 -0.48 -21.40 14.80
N ALA A 178 -1.28 -20.98 15.79
CA ALA A 178 -2.65 -20.54 15.58
C ALA A 178 -2.74 -19.01 15.37
N SER A 179 -1.90 -18.26 16.09
CA SER A 179 -1.86 -16.80 16.03
C SER A 179 -0.46 -16.25 16.26
N ILE A 180 -0.31 -14.96 15.97
CA ILE A 180 0.87 -14.13 16.25
C ILE A 180 0.41 -12.90 17.02
#